data_AF-A0A1Z9GSU4-F1
#
_entry.id   AF-A0A1Z9GSU4-F1
#
_cell.length_a   1.000
_cell.length_b   1.000
_cell.length_c   1.000
_cell.angle_alpha   90.00
_cell.angle_beta   90.00
_cell.angle_gamma   90.00
#
_symmetry.space_group_name_H-M   'P 1'
#
loop_
_entity.id
_entity.type
_entity.pdbx_description
1 polymer ?
#
loop_
_entity_poly.entity_id
_entity_poly.type
_entity_poly.pdbx_seq_one_letter_code
_entity_poly.pdbx_strand_id
1 'polypeptide(L)'
;MKVRYRSKFEENIVNEIKKKKIKYKYEEYEIDYTQPAIDRTYLPDLYFPKTNIFVELKGRLTIEDRKKHLWIQDQTDFDIRFCFMNANNKIRKGSKTKYSDWCEANNFIWCDKNIPLDWMKQ
;
A
#
# COMPACT_ATOMS: atom_id res chain seq x y z
N MET A 1 -35.57 1.10 -14.56
CA MET A 1 -34.58 1.19 -13.46
C MET A 1 -33.89 2.55 -13.55
N LYS A 2 -33.71 3.26 -12.42
CA LYS A 2 -33.05 4.58 -12.40
C LYS A 2 -31.54 4.36 -12.54
N VAL A 3 -30.92 4.93 -13.55
CA VAL A 3 -29.46 4.89 -13.71
C VAL A 3 -28.84 5.57 -12.49
N ARG A 4 -27.99 4.85 -11.76
CA ARG A 4 -27.25 5.41 -10.62
C ARG A 4 -25.90 5.89 -11.14
N TYR A 5 -25.75 7.19 -11.27
CA TYR A 5 -24.46 7.79 -11.62
C TYR A 5 -23.50 7.75 -10.42
N ARG A 6 -22.18 7.63 -10.67
CA ARG A 6 -21.19 7.56 -9.59
C ARG A 6 -20.96 8.92 -8.92
N SER A 7 -21.30 10.01 -9.60
CA SER A 7 -21.17 11.36 -9.07
C SER A 7 -22.24 12.30 -9.63
N LYS A 8 -22.48 13.41 -8.91
CA LYS A 8 -23.33 14.51 -9.41
C LYS A 8 -22.77 15.13 -10.71
N PHE A 9 -21.45 15.11 -10.86
CA PHE A 9 -20.78 15.60 -12.06
C PHE A 9 -21.17 14.76 -13.29
N GLU A 10 -21.08 13.43 -13.19
CA GLU A 10 -21.48 12.53 -14.27
C GLU A 10 -22.97 12.68 -14.62
N GLU A 11 -23.84 12.79 -13.61
CA GLU A 11 -25.27 13.01 -13.82
C GLU A 11 -25.54 14.26 -14.66
N ASN A 12 -24.85 15.36 -14.36
CA ASN A 12 -25.00 16.62 -15.08
C ASN A 12 -24.59 16.47 -16.56
N ILE A 13 -23.43 15.86 -16.82
CA ILE A 13 -22.93 15.64 -18.19
C ILE A 13 -23.88 14.74 -18.99
N VAL A 14 -24.32 13.63 -18.41
CA VAL A 14 -25.26 12.72 -19.08
C VAL A 14 -26.59 13.40 -19.42
N ASN A 15 -27.08 14.27 -18.52
CA ASN A 15 -28.28 15.05 -18.78
C ASN A 15 -28.10 16.05 -19.94
N GLU A 16 -26.92 16.65 -20.11
CA GLU A 16 -26.62 17.49 -21.29
C GLU A 16 -26.60 16.67 -22.60
N ILE A 17 -26.03 15.46 -22.59
CA ILE A 17 -26.02 14.56 -23.74
C ILE A 17 -27.46 14.15 -24.11
N LYS A 18 -28.30 13.85 -23.11
CA LYS A 18 -29.74 13.57 -23.32
C LYS A 18 -30.46 14.76 -23.95
N LYS A 19 -30.21 15.99 -23.49
CA LYS A 19 -30.80 17.22 -24.08
C LYS A 19 -30.44 17.37 -25.55
N LYS A 20 -29.21 16.98 -25.92
CA LYS A 20 -28.73 16.97 -27.32
C LYS A 20 -29.27 15.79 -28.15
N LYS A 21 -30.06 14.89 -27.55
CA LYS A 21 -30.65 13.68 -28.18
C LYS A 21 -29.62 12.75 -28.82
N ILE A 22 -28.39 12.74 -28.31
CA ILE A 22 -27.32 11.87 -28.77
C ILE A 22 -27.48 10.51 -28.09
N LYS A 23 -27.37 9.41 -28.85
CA LYS A 23 -27.37 8.05 -28.30
C LYS A 23 -26.03 7.78 -27.62
N TYR A 24 -26.07 7.22 -26.42
CA TYR A 24 -24.89 6.83 -25.67
C TYR A 24 -25.21 5.60 -24.81
N LYS A 25 -24.16 5.00 -24.26
CA LYS A 25 -24.26 3.90 -23.30
C LYS A 25 -23.37 4.24 -22.10
N TYR A 26 -23.90 4.15 -20.89
CA TYR A 26 -23.21 4.54 -19.65
C TYR A 26 -22.72 3.28 -18.94
N GLU A 27 -21.40 3.18 -18.73
CA GLU A 27 -20.74 2.04 -18.06
C GLU A 27 -21.18 0.65 -18.56
N GLU A 28 -21.44 0.51 -19.86
CA GLU A 28 -21.92 -0.78 -20.43
C GLU A 28 -20.77 -1.74 -20.76
N TYR A 29 -19.57 -1.23 -21.02
CA TYR A 29 -18.42 -2.04 -21.42
C TYR A 29 -17.27 -1.88 -20.43
N GLU A 30 -16.61 -3.00 -20.17
CA GLU A 30 -15.31 -3.05 -19.50
C GLU A 30 -14.23 -3.25 -20.57
N ILE A 31 -13.09 -2.58 -20.41
CA ILE A 31 -11.94 -2.71 -21.30
C ILE A 31 -10.80 -3.26 -20.45
N ASP A 32 -10.40 -4.48 -20.74
CA ASP A 32 -9.29 -5.13 -20.07
C ASP A 32 -7.96 -4.52 -20.52
N TYR A 33 -7.05 -4.35 -19.57
CA TYR A 33 -5.67 -3.96 -19.85
C TYR A 33 -4.73 -4.61 -18.84
N THR A 34 -3.49 -4.84 -19.28
CA THR A 34 -2.41 -5.31 -18.40
C THR A 34 -1.46 -4.14 -18.14
N GLN A 35 -1.18 -3.87 -16.87
CA GLN A 35 -0.11 -2.95 -16.51
C GLN A 35 1.25 -3.65 -16.76
N PRO A 36 2.16 -3.08 -17.57
CA PRO A 36 3.49 -3.65 -17.76
C PRO A 36 4.26 -3.74 -16.45
N ALA A 37 5.20 -4.69 -16.36
CA ALA A 37 6.13 -4.77 -15.25
C ALA A 37 6.98 -3.48 -15.17
N ILE A 38 7.23 -3.01 -13.95
CA ILE A 38 8.02 -1.81 -13.69
C ILE A 38 9.10 -2.18 -12.69
N ASP A 39 10.36 -2.17 -13.13
CA ASP A 39 11.51 -2.39 -12.27
C ASP A 39 11.70 -1.20 -11.32
N ARG A 40 11.98 -1.51 -10.05
CA ARG A 40 12.16 -0.51 -8.99
C ARG A 40 13.29 -0.92 -8.07
N THR A 41 13.99 0.07 -7.54
CA THR A 41 15.01 -0.12 -6.52
C THR A 41 14.48 0.30 -5.15
N TYR A 42 14.77 -0.49 -4.14
CA TYR A 42 14.49 -0.18 -2.75
C TYR A 42 15.77 0.26 -2.03
N LEU A 43 15.71 1.41 -1.38
CA LEU A 43 16.77 1.90 -0.49
C LEU A 43 16.25 1.81 0.96
N PRO A 44 16.74 0.85 1.76
CA PRO A 44 16.41 0.79 3.18
C PRO A 44 17.03 1.97 3.94
N ASP A 45 16.41 2.37 5.05
CA ASP A 45 16.92 3.49 5.85
C ASP A 45 18.22 3.14 6.57
N LEU A 46 18.34 1.90 7.07
CA LEU A 46 19.49 1.43 7.83
C LEU A 46 19.92 0.03 7.39
N TYR A 47 21.22 -0.22 7.51
CA TYR A 47 21.83 -1.54 7.34
C TYR A 47 22.81 -1.79 8.48
N PHE A 48 22.70 -2.95 9.13
CA PHE A 48 23.59 -3.41 10.20
C PHE A 48 24.52 -4.51 9.67
N PRO A 49 25.78 -4.18 9.32
CA PRO A 49 26.66 -5.15 8.65
C PRO A 49 27.05 -6.36 9.50
N LYS A 50 27.02 -6.24 10.83
CA LYS A 50 27.39 -7.33 11.74
C LYS A 50 26.39 -8.48 11.77
N THR A 51 25.12 -8.16 11.54
CA THR A 51 23.98 -9.10 11.61
C THR A 51 23.34 -9.32 10.24
N ASN A 52 23.74 -8.53 9.24
CA ASN A 52 23.16 -8.51 7.89
C ASN A 52 21.65 -8.18 7.88
N ILE A 53 21.22 -7.30 8.80
CA ILE A 53 19.83 -6.87 8.94
C ILE A 53 19.63 -5.48 8.35
N PHE A 54 18.58 -5.32 7.54
CA PHE A 54 18.09 -4.03 7.07
C PHE A 54 16.92 -3.57 7.93
N VAL A 55 16.84 -2.27 8.20
CA VAL A 55 15.73 -1.69 8.97
C VAL A 55 15.14 -0.48 8.24
N GLU A 56 13.82 -0.51 8.05
CA GLU A 56 13.00 0.62 7.61
C GLU A 56 12.45 1.36 8.84
N LEU A 57 12.74 2.66 8.95
CA LEU A 57 12.18 3.54 9.97
C LEU A 57 10.86 4.10 9.47
N LYS A 58 9.74 3.78 10.14
CA LYS A 58 8.41 4.07 9.59
C LYS A 58 7.50 4.83 10.55
N GLY A 59 7.16 6.06 10.18
CA GLY A 59 6.11 6.84 10.83
C GLY A 59 4.71 6.48 10.32
N ARG A 60 4.55 6.43 8.99
CA ARG A 60 3.29 6.10 8.31
C ARG A 60 3.49 4.92 7.39
N LEU A 61 2.64 3.90 7.52
CA LEU A 61 2.65 2.69 6.69
C LEU A 61 1.49 2.75 5.69
N THR A 62 1.76 3.28 4.49
CA THR A 62 0.74 3.48 3.44
C THR A 62 0.34 2.16 2.75
N ILE A 63 -0.65 2.20 1.85
CA ILE A 63 -1.02 1.01 1.06
C ILE A 63 0.13 0.66 0.10
N GLU A 64 0.74 1.69 -0.47
CA GLU A 64 1.86 1.63 -1.41
C GLU A 64 3.09 1.03 -0.73
N ASP A 65 3.40 1.45 0.51
CA ASP A 65 4.49 0.86 1.29
C ASP A 65 4.25 -0.64 1.53
N ARG A 66 3.05 -1.03 1.92
CA ARG A 66 2.74 -2.44 2.21
C ARG A 66 2.88 -3.31 0.96
N LYS A 67 2.33 -2.85 -0.16
CA LYS A 67 2.50 -3.54 -1.46
C LYS A 67 3.98 -3.66 -1.85
N LYS A 68 4.73 -2.57 -1.73
CA LYS A 68 6.18 -2.53 -2.02
C LYS A 68 6.93 -3.61 -1.23
N HIS A 69 6.74 -3.67 0.10
CA HIS A 69 7.49 -4.61 0.93
C HIS A 69 7.07 -6.07 0.70
N LEU A 70 5.80 -6.33 0.39
CA LEU A 70 5.37 -7.68 -0.04
C LEU A 70 6.07 -8.11 -1.33
N TRP A 71 6.17 -7.21 -2.33
CA TRP A 71 6.91 -7.54 -3.56
C TRP A 71 8.40 -7.76 -3.31
N ILE A 72 9.02 -6.98 -2.42
CA ILE A 72 10.43 -7.18 -2.06
C ILE A 72 10.64 -8.52 -1.35
N GLN A 73 9.76 -8.89 -0.41
CA GLN A 73 9.81 -10.16 0.30
C GLN A 73 9.59 -11.37 -0.64
N ASP A 74 8.74 -11.22 -1.66
CA ASP A 74 8.46 -12.27 -2.65
C ASP A 74 9.62 -12.49 -3.64
N GLN A 75 10.47 -11.46 -3.84
CA GLN A 75 11.51 -11.46 -4.88
C GLN A 75 12.94 -11.48 -4.33
N THR A 76 13.12 -11.34 -3.01
CA THR A 76 14.45 -11.23 -2.39
C THR A 76 14.50 -11.93 -1.03
N ASP A 77 15.69 -12.38 -0.64
CA ASP A 77 15.95 -13.03 0.66
C ASP A 77 16.55 -12.07 1.70
N PHE A 78 16.41 -10.75 1.51
CA PHE A 78 16.94 -9.77 2.47
C PHE A 78 16.13 -9.76 3.77
N ASP A 79 16.81 -9.78 4.93
CA ASP A 79 16.19 -9.61 6.25
C ASP A 79 15.86 -8.14 6.48
N ILE A 80 14.65 -7.74 6.07
CA ILE A 80 14.13 -6.37 6.21
C ILE A 80 13.14 -6.33 7.36
N ARG A 81 13.46 -5.52 8.37
CA ARG A 81 12.65 -5.32 9.57
C ARG A 81 12.11 -3.89 9.64
N PHE A 82 11.06 -3.67 10.41
CA PHE A 82 10.49 -2.35 10.62
C PHE A 82 10.78 -1.81 12.04
N CYS A 83 11.15 -0.55 12.14
CA CYS A 83 11.08 0.20 13.40
C CYS A 83 10.03 1.30 13.26
N PHE A 84 8.91 1.14 13.97
CA PHE A 84 7.80 2.09 13.89
C PHE A 84 7.94 3.22 14.92
N MET A 85 7.52 4.43 14.55
CA MET A 85 7.31 5.49 15.55
C MET A 85 6.16 5.15 16.52
N ASN A 86 5.14 4.47 16.00
CA ASN A 86 4.04 3.88 16.78
C ASN A 86 3.41 2.72 16.01
N ALA A 87 3.75 1.49 16.38
CA ALA A 87 3.24 0.27 15.77
C ALA A 87 1.73 0.06 15.98
N ASN A 88 1.12 0.74 16.97
CA ASN A 88 -0.32 0.69 17.21
C ASN A 88 -1.14 1.56 16.25
N ASN A 89 -0.50 2.36 15.39
CA ASN A 89 -1.18 3.14 14.37
C ASN A 89 -2.00 2.23 13.45
N LYS A 90 -3.18 2.71 13.03
CA LYS A 90 -4.06 1.96 12.14
C LYS A 90 -3.62 2.09 10.69
N ILE A 91 -3.68 0.99 9.92
CA ILE A 91 -3.30 0.95 8.49
C ILE A 91 -4.07 1.95 7.60
N ARG A 92 -5.24 2.40 8.06
CA ARG A 92 -6.05 3.50 7.54
C ARG A 92 -7.03 3.99 8.60
N LYS A 93 -7.59 5.19 8.42
CA LYS A 93 -8.64 5.74 9.29
C LYS A 93 -9.82 4.76 9.38
N GLY A 94 -10.27 4.46 10.61
CA GLY A 94 -11.38 3.54 10.88
C GLY A 94 -11.03 2.04 10.82
N SER A 95 -9.79 1.66 10.48
CA SER A 95 -9.37 0.25 10.51
C SER A 95 -9.21 -0.25 11.94
N LYS A 96 -9.58 -1.52 12.17
CA LYS A 96 -9.23 -2.23 13.41
C LYS A 96 -7.78 -2.75 13.39
N THR A 97 -7.25 -3.02 12.20
CA THR A 97 -5.87 -3.51 11.98
C THR A 97 -4.82 -2.41 12.21
N LYS A 98 -3.86 -2.71 13.07
CA LYS A 98 -2.67 -1.90 13.37
C LYS A 98 -1.53 -2.19 12.37
N TYR A 99 -0.44 -1.43 12.44
CA TYR A 99 0.78 -1.74 11.68
C TYR A 99 1.41 -3.04 12.17
N SER A 100 1.47 -3.25 13.49
CA SER A 100 1.93 -4.51 14.10
C SER A 100 1.17 -5.72 13.56
N ASP A 101 -0.17 -5.65 13.58
CA ASP A 101 -1.04 -6.74 13.11
C ASP A 101 -0.78 -7.07 11.63
N TRP A 102 -0.46 -6.06 10.82
CA TRP A 102 -0.11 -6.27 9.41
C TRP A 102 1.26 -6.94 9.26
N CYS A 103 2.27 -6.50 10.03
CA CYS A 103 3.59 -7.13 10.01
C CYS A 103 3.51 -8.60 10.45
N GLU A 104 2.78 -8.89 11.53
CA GLU A 104 2.55 -10.26 12.02
C GLU A 104 1.86 -11.13 10.97
N ALA A 105 0.81 -10.61 10.31
CA ALA A 105 0.09 -11.35 9.28
C ALA A 105 0.92 -11.63 8.00
N ASN A 106 2.01 -10.89 7.77
CA ASN A 106 2.86 -11.01 6.59
C ASN A 106 4.32 -11.37 6.94
N ASN A 107 4.56 -11.90 8.16
CA ASN A 107 5.86 -12.37 8.63
C ASN A 107 6.99 -11.33 8.55
N PHE A 108 6.68 -10.05 8.76
CA PHE A 108 7.70 -9.01 8.94
C PHE A 108 8.06 -8.88 10.41
N ILE A 109 9.36 -8.96 10.73
CA ILE A 109 9.87 -8.65 12.07
C ILE A 109 9.83 -7.13 12.27
N TRP A 110 9.40 -6.69 13.46
CA TRP A 110 9.25 -5.27 13.76
C TRP A 110 9.54 -4.95 15.22
N CYS A 111 9.77 -3.67 15.50
CA CYS A 111 9.88 -3.10 16.83
C CYS A 111 9.17 -1.73 16.91
N ASP A 112 8.85 -1.28 18.13
CA ASP A 112 8.27 0.05 18.38
C ASP A 112 9.32 0.98 19.01
N LYS A 113 9.61 2.09 18.33
CA LYS A 113 10.48 3.22 18.73
C LYS A 113 11.97 2.93 18.88
N ASN A 114 12.34 1.78 19.43
CA ASN A 114 13.72 1.41 19.73
C ASN A 114 14.10 0.13 19.01
N ILE A 115 15.23 0.18 18.28
CA ILE A 115 15.80 -0.98 17.61
C ILE A 115 16.46 -1.87 18.68
N PRO A 116 16.11 -3.17 18.76
CA PRO A 116 16.74 -4.12 19.67
C PRO A 116 18.26 -4.25 19.45
N LEU A 117 19.03 -4.44 20.53
CA LEU A 117 20.50 -4.54 20.47
C LEU A 117 20.98 -5.72 19.63
N ASP A 118 20.26 -6.84 19.67
CA ASP A 118 20.51 -8.06 18.91
C ASP A 118 20.39 -7.85 17.39
N TRP A 119 19.65 -6.82 16.94
CA TRP A 119 19.63 -6.47 15.52
C TRP A 119 20.89 -5.75 15.09
N MET A 120 21.56 -5.05 16.03
CA MET A 120 22.69 -4.17 15.75
C MET A 120 24.04 -4.84 16.04
N LYS A 121 24.07 -5.77 16.99
CA LYS A 121 25.28 -6.41 17.52
C LYS A 121 25.01 -7.90 17.78
N GLN A 122 25.95 -8.75 17.38
CA GLN A 122 26.13 -10.08 17.96
C GLN A 122 26.85 -9.97 19.30
#